data_AF-A0A2G9RCC5-F1
#
_entry.id   AF-A0A2G9RCC5-F1
#
_cell.length_a   1.000
_cell.length_b   1.000
_cell.length_c   1.000
_cell.angle_alpha   90.00
_cell.angle_beta   90.00
_cell.angle_gamma   90.00
#
_symmetry.space_group_name_H-M   'P 1'
#
loop_
_entity.id
_entity.type
_entity.pdbx_description
1 polymer ?
#
loop_
_entity_poly.entity_id
_entity_poly.type
_entity_poly.pdbx_seq_one_letter_code
_entity_poly.pdbx_strand_id
1 'polypeptide(L)'
;MKREIIRLDNVWGVGGGQRPVKHLVKEMNLLLKEFLSSGQMSEAERCLRDLEVPHFHHELVYEAVVMVLEGSAEGHIMMVVKLLKALYDSGMITLDQMNRGFQRVYSELPDLSLDVPNAQNVMEKLVDLCYQEGAITQQLRDQCPLRCV
;
A
#
# COMPACT_ATOMS: atom_id res chain seq x y z
N MET A 1 -29.45 -33.67 19.35
CA MET A 1 -28.34 -33.45 18.41
C MET A 1 -28.63 -32.21 17.58
N LYS A 2 -27.98 -31.08 17.89
CA LYS A 2 -28.08 -29.87 17.07
C LYS A 2 -27.24 -30.09 15.81
N ARG A 3 -27.86 -30.01 14.63
CA ARG A 3 -27.13 -30.02 13.35
C ARG A 3 -26.45 -28.66 13.22
N GLU A 4 -25.13 -28.63 13.32
CA GLU A 4 -24.36 -27.47 12.90
C GLU A 4 -24.55 -27.31 11.40
N ILE A 5 -25.22 -26.23 11.01
CA ILE A 5 -25.28 -25.80 9.61
C ILE A 5 -23.88 -25.27 9.31
N ILE A 6 -23.04 -26.11 8.72
CA ILE A 6 -21.78 -25.69 8.12
C ILE A 6 -22.15 -24.70 7.02
N ARG A 7 -21.84 -23.40 7.22
CA ARG A 7 -21.99 -22.37 6.18
C ARG A 7 -21.08 -22.74 5.01
N LEU A 8 -21.65 -23.35 3.99
CA LEU A 8 -21.01 -23.71 2.72
C LEU A 8 -20.79 -22.48 1.80
N ASP A 9 -20.71 -21.28 2.36
CA ASP A 9 -20.78 -20.05 1.55
C ASP A 9 -19.52 -19.80 0.69
N ASN A 10 -18.51 -20.67 0.74
CA ASN A 10 -17.21 -20.46 0.08
C ASN A 10 -16.57 -21.73 -0.53
N VAL A 11 -17.35 -22.70 -1.01
CA VAL A 11 -16.79 -23.98 -1.56
C VAL A 11 -15.90 -23.75 -2.79
N TRP A 12 -16.14 -22.67 -3.55
CA TRP A 12 -15.37 -22.31 -4.75
C TRP A 12 -14.41 -21.12 -4.52
N GLY A 13 -14.39 -20.57 -3.30
CA GLY A 13 -13.73 -19.31 -2.97
C GLY A 13 -14.49 -18.09 -3.50
N VAL A 14 -14.71 -17.08 -2.66
CA VAL A 14 -15.07 -15.73 -3.12
C VAL A 14 -13.79 -15.04 -3.57
N GLY A 15 -13.27 -15.32 -4.77
CA GLY A 15 -12.09 -14.65 -5.34
C GLY A 15 -12.38 -13.22 -5.82
N GLY A 16 -11.33 -12.40 -5.95
CA GLY A 16 -11.41 -11.12 -6.65
C GLY A 16 -12.38 -10.08 -6.08
N GLY A 17 -12.90 -9.23 -6.97
CA GLY A 17 -13.72 -8.06 -6.64
C GLY A 17 -15.11 -8.34 -6.03
N GLN A 18 -15.49 -9.61 -5.86
CA GLN A 18 -16.71 -9.99 -5.13
C GLN A 18 -16.50 -10.01 -3.61
N ARG A 19 -15.24 -9.99 -3.15
CA ARG A 19 -14.92 -9.87 -1.72
C ARG A 19 -15.34 -8.49 -1.19
N PRO A 20 -15.83 -8.40 0.06
CA PRO A 20 -16.06 -7.10 0.69
C PRO A 20 -14.78 -6.26 0.72
N VAL A 21 -14.87 -4.96 0.43
CA VAL A 21 -13.71 -4.04 0.44
C VAL A 21 -12.94 -4.13 1.76
N LYS A 22 -13.64 -4.18 2.90
CA LYS A 22 -13.02 -4.35 4.23
C LYS A 22 -12.13 -5.59 4.34
N HIS A 23 -12.52 -6.68 3.67
CA HIS A 23 -11.71 -7.89 3.62
C HIS A 23 -10.45 -7.66 2.77
N LEU A 24 -10.58 -7.05 1.60
CA LEU A 24 -9.43 -6.76 0.73
C LEU A 24 -8.39 -5.86 1.41
N VAL A 25 -8.85 -4.78 2.06
CA VAL A 25 -8.00 -3.86 2.83
C VAL A 25 -7.27 -4.62 3.95
N LYS A 26 -7.96 -5.53 4.65
CA LYS A 26 -7.36 -6.36 5.68
C LYS A 26 -6.25 -7.27 5.12
N GLU A 27 -6.49 -7.93 3.99
CA GLU A 27 -5.49 -8.80 3.37
C GLU A 27 -4.27 -8.00 2.86
N MET A 28 -4.49 -6.81 2.27
CA MET A 28 -3.40 -5.91 1.89
C MET A 28 -2.56 -5.46 3.09
N ASN A 29 -3.23 -5.15 4.21
CA ASN A 29 -2.55 -4.82 5.46
C ASN A 29 -1.72 -5.99 6.01
N LEU A 30 -2.24 -7.22 5.94
CA LEU A 30 -1.51 -8.42 6.36
C LEU A 30 -0.29 -8.67 5.47
N LEU A 31 -0.46 -8.56 4.16
CA LEU A 31 0.64 -8.65 3.18
C LEU A 31 1.76 -7.66 3.50
N LEU A 32 1.43 -6.38 3.72
CA LEU A 32 2.42 -5.34 4.01
C LEU A 32 3.17 -5.63 5.31
N LYS A 33 2.45 -6.04 6.36
CA LYS A 33 3.07 -6.38 7.66
C LYS A 33 3.99 -7.60 7.56
N GLU A 34 3.57 -8.62 6.82
CA GLU A 34 4.39 -9.81 6.57
C GLU A 34 5.65 -9.47 5.77
N PHE A 35 5.51 -8.64 4.73
CA PHE A 35 6.64 -8.17 3.95
C PHE A 35 7.62 -7.35 4.79
N LEU A 36 7.14 -6.40 5.59
CA LEU A 36 8.01 -5.60 6.47
C LEU A 36 8.72 -6.44 7.52
N SER A 37 8.13 -7.57 7.95
CA SER A 37 8.75 -8.47 8.92
C SER A 37 9.74 -9.46 8.29
N SER A 38 9.46 -9.93 7.06
CA SER A 38 10.20 -11.03 6.43
C SER A 38 11.15 -10.59 5.30
N GLY A 39 10.87 -9.46 4.65
CA GLY A 39 11.57 -8.97 3.46
C GLY A 39 11.33 -9.81 2.19
N GLN A 40 10.38 -10.75 2.21
CA GLN A 40 10.17 -11.69 1.10
C GLN A 40 9.33 -11.07 -0.03
N MET A 41 10.01 -10.57 -1.07
CA MET A 41 9.36 -9.94 -2.23
C MET A 41 8.42 -10.88 -3.00
N SER A 42 8.85 -12.12 -3.24
CA SER A 42 8.06 -13.11 -3.99
C SER A 42 6.74 -13.45 -3.31
N GLU A 43 6.73 -13.48 -1.97
CA GLU A 43 5.53 -13.73 -1.20
C GLU A 43 4.58 -12.54 -1.27
N ALA A 44 5.10 -11.32 -1.18
CA ALA A 44 4.29 -10.10 -1.36
C ALA A 44 3.64 -10.03 -2.76
N GLU A 45 4.40 -10.32 -3.81
CA GLU A 45 3.87 -10.41 -5.18
C GLU A 45 2.80 -11.49 -5.33
N ARG A 46 3.03 -12.68 -4.76
CA ARG A 46 2.05 -13.77 -4.78
C ARG A 46 0.77 -13.37 -4.07
N CYS A 47 0.87 -12.86 -2.84
CA CYS A 47 -0.28 -12.44 -2.05
C CYS A 47 -1.09 -11.36 -2.76
N LEU A 48 -0.44 -10.37 -3.40
CA LEU A 48 -1.16 -9.33 -4.15
C LEU A 48 -1.89 -9.91 -5.36
N ARG A 49 -1.25 -10.84 -6.09
CA ARG A 49 -1.84 -11.51 -7.27
C ARG A 49 -3.08 -12.31 -6.90
N ASP A 50 -3.03 -13.03 -5.78
CA ASP A 50 -4.11 -13.88 -5.28
C ASP A 50 -5.34 -13.07 -4.81
N LEU A 51 -5.21 -11.75 -4.65
CA LEU A 51 -6.36 -10.88 -4.39
C LEU A 51 -7.21 -10.63 -5.65
N GLU A 52 -6.64 -10.75 -6.86
CA GLU A 52 -7.35 -10.61 -8.14
C GLU A 52 -8.16 -9.30 -8.28
N VAL A 53 -7.61 -8.18 -7.79
CA VAL A 53 -8.26 -6.84 -7.79
C VAL A 53 -7.35 -5.73 -8.33
N PRO A 54 -6.90 -5.81 -9.61
CA PRO A 54 -5.90 -4.89 -10.17
C PRO A 54 -6.31 -3.41 -10.16
N HIS A 55 -7.62 -3.10 -10.20
CA HIS A 55 -8.15 -1.74 -10.14
C HIS A 55 -8.25 -1.16 -8.72
N PHE A 56 -7.90 -1.96 -7.71
CA PHE A 56 -7.88 -1.59 -6.30
C PHE A 56 -6.47 -1.57 -5.71
N HIS A 57 -5.43 -1.75 -6.55
CA HIS A 57 -4.03 -1.74 -6.09
C HIS A 57 -3.57 -0.37 -5.56
N HIS A 58 -4.26 0.72 -5.91
CA HIS A 58 -4.05 2.03 -5.29
C HIS A 58 -4.29 2.01 -3.77
N GLU A 59 -5.05 1.04 -3.26
CA GLU A 59 -5.23 0.82 -1.82
C GLU A 59 -3.95 0.28 -1.17
N LEU A 60 -3.28 -0.71 -1.80
CA LEU A 60 -2.01 -1.22 -1.28
C LEU A 60 -0.97 -0.10 -1.21
N VAL A 61 -0.90 0.75 -2.23
CA VAL A 61 0.02 1.90 -2.25
C VAL A 61 -0.30 2.87 -1.12
N TYR A 62 -1.57 3.22 -0.95
CA TYR A 62 -2.05 4.09 0.14
C TYR A 62 -1.67 3.52 1.52
N GLU A 63 -2.04 2.27 1.79
CA GLU A 63 -1.77 1.60 3.07
C GLU A 63 -0.26 1.45 3.35
N ALA A 64 0.55 1.16 2.33
CA ALA A 64 2.00 1.05 2.48
C ALA A 64 2.64 2.38 2.88
N VAL A 65 2.19 3.48 2.29
CA VAL A 65 2.69 4.82 2.61
C VAL A 65 2.22 5.24 4.01
N VAL A 66 0.92 5.10 4.32
CA VAL A 66 0.38 5.44 5.65
C VAL A 66 1.09 4.66 6.76
N MET A 67 1.34 3.37 6.56
CA MET A 67 2.08 2.54 7.51
C MET A 67 3.50 3.05 7.79
N VAL A 68 4.14 3.66 6.79
CA VAL A 68 5.45 4.31 6.98
C VAL A 68 5.30 5.61 7.76
N LEU A 69 4.29 6.42 7.43
CA LEU A 69 4.03 7.70 8.10
C LEU A 69 3.73 7.51 9.59
N GLU A 70 2.91 6.54 9.96
CA GLU A 70 2.43 6.31 11.34
C GLU A 70 3.50 5.83 12.36
N GLY A 71 4.77 5.73 11.96
CA GLY A 71 5.88 5.46 12.90
C GLY A 71 6.54 4.10 12.69
N SER A 72 6.74 3.70 11.44
CA SER A 72 7.56 2.55 11.12
C SER A 72 9.05 2.77 11.47
N ALA A 73 9.78 1.68 11.74
CA ALA A 73 11.23 1.73 11.93
C ALA A 73 11.91 2.35 10.69
N GLU A 74 13.04 3.04 10.88
CA GLU A 74 13.71 3.77 9.78
C GLU A 74 14.02 2.89 8.56
N GLY A 75 14.29 1.59 8.78
CA GLY A 75 14.51 0.62 7.70
C GLY A 75 13.28 0.34 6.83
N HIS A 76 12.06 0.52 7.34
CA HIS A 76 10.84 0.22 6.61
C HIS A 76 10.58 1.18 5.45
N ILE A 77 11.05 2.44 5.53
CA ILE A 77 10.94 3.41 4.41
C ILE A 77 11.55 2.79 3.16
N MET A 78 12.80 2.32 3.28
CA MET A 78 13.52 1.72 2.15
C MET A 78 12.90 0.38 1.71
N MET A 79 12.35 -0.39 2.64
CA MET A 79 11.63 -1.63 2.28
C MET A 79 10.38 -1.33 1.45
N VAL A 80 9.57 -0.34 1.84
CA VAL A 80 8.39 0.08 1.08
C VAL A 80 8.78 0.64 -0.28
N VAL A 81 9.81 1.47 -0.36
CA VAL A 81 10.33 1.97 -1.65
C VAL A 81 10.69 0.81 -2.58
N LYS A 82 11.44 -0.19 -2.08
CA LYS A 82 11.81 -1.39 -2.85
C LYS A 82 10.61 -2.22 -3.28
N LEU A 83 9.61 -2.38 -2.39
CA LEU A 83 8.36 -3.08 -2.71
C LEU A 83 7.61 -2.37 -3.85
N LEU A 84 7.37 -1.07 -3.70
CA LEU A 84 6.64 -0.28 -4.70
C LEU A 84 7.37 -0.28 -6.05
N LYS A 85 8.71 -0.18 -6.04
CA LYS A 85 9.52 -0.28 -7.27
C LYS A 85 9.38 -1.64 -7.95
N ALA A 86 9.53 -2.74 -7.19
CA ALA A 86 9.42 -4.09 -7.75
C ALA A 86 8.00 -4.37 -8.32
N LEU A 87 6.96 -3.93 -7.61
CA LEU A 87 5.58 -4.06 -8.06
C LEU A 87 5.28 -3.20 -9.29
N TYR A 88 5.93 -2.04 -9.43
CA TYR A 88 5.84 -1.22 -10.64
C TYR A 88 6.56 -1.85 -11.84
N ASP A 89 7.80 -2.32 -11.64
CA ASP A 89 8.61 -2.95 -12.70
C ASP A 89 8.00 -4.24 -13.25
N SER A 90 7.39 -5.03 -12.38
CA SER A 90 6.66 -6.24 -12.77
C SER A 90 5.34 -5.95 -13.50
N GLY A 91 4.92 -4.67 -13.55
CA GLY A 91 3.62 -4.26 -14.10
C GLY A 91 2.42 -4.62 -13.22
N MET A 92 2.63 -5.13 -12.01
CA MET A 92 1.56 -5.46 -11.07
C MET A 92 0.83 -4.21 -10.57
N ILE A 93 1.57 -3.13 -10.32
CA ILE A 93 1.03 -1.81 -10.03
C ILE A 93 1.26 -0.94 -11.25
N THR A 94 0.17 -0.54 -11.91
CA THR A 94 0.25 0.41 -13.02
C THR A 94 0.58 1.81 -12.54
N LEU A 95 1.08 2.67 -13.44
CA LEU A 95 1.33 4.08 -13.15
C LEU A 95 0.07 4.81 -12.61
N ASP A 96 -1.11 4.50 -13.15
CA ASP A 96 -2.38 5.07 -12.68
C ASP A 96 -2.67 4.68 -11.22
N GLN A 97 -2.49 3.40 -10.87
CA GLN A 97 -2.71 2.90 -9.51
C GLN A 97 -1.67 3.47 -8.53
N MET A 98 -0.41 3.58 -8.95
CA MET A 98 0.66 4.23 -8.18
C MET A 98 0.30 5.69 -7.87
N ASN A 99 -0.02 6.47 -8.90
CA ASN A 99 -0.36 7.88 -8.76
C ASN A 99 -1.57 8.08 -7.84
N ARG A 100 -2.66 7.31 -8.03
CA ARG A 100 -3.86 7.41 -7.18
C ARG A 100 -3.56 7.12 -5.72
N GLY A 101 -2.72 6.13 -5.42
CA GLY A 101 -2.33 5.80 -4.05
C GLY A 101 -1.63 6.96 -3.36
N PHE A 102 -0.60 7.53 -3.99
CA PHE A 102 0.12 8.69 -3.47
C PHE A 102 -0.76 9.94 -3.36
N GLN A 103 -1.59 10.23 -4.36
CA GLN A 103 -2.47 11.40 -4.37
C GLN A 103 -3.50 11.37 -3.24
N ARG A 104 -4.02 10.18 -2.89
CA ARG A 104 -4.89 10.02 -1.72
C ARG A 104 -4.17 10.38 -0.43
N VAL A 105 -2.94 9.89 -0.25
CA VAL A 105 -2.13 10.27 0.91
C VAL A 105 -1.87 11.77 0.91
N TYR A 106 -1.54 12.39 -0.23
CA TYR A 106 -1.34 13.84 -0.31
C TYR A 106 -2.57 14.63 0.13
N SER A 107 -3.78 14.20 -0.22
CA SER A 107 -5.01 14.87 0.21
C SER A 107 -5.29 14.74 1.70
N GLU A 108 -4.87 13.64 2.33
CA GLU A 108 -5.11 13.34 3.75
C GLU A 108 -3.92 13.74 4.65
N LEU A 109 -2.77 14.06 4.07
CA LEU A 109 -1.54 14.39 4.78
C LEU A 109 -1.70 15.51 5.82
N PRO A 110 -2.47 16.59 5.58
CA PRO A 110 -2.71 17.61 6.60
C PRO A 110 -3.38 17.05 7.85
N ASP A 111 -4.38 16.18 7.67
CA ASP A 111 -5.12 15.55 8.78
C ASP A 111 -4.26 14.51 9.49
N LEU A 112 -3.54 13.67 8.74
CA LEU A 112 -2.58 12.71 9.30
C LEU A 112 -1.49 13.38 10.15
N SER A 113 -1.10 14.60 9.78
CA SER A 113 -0.08 15.38 10.50
C SER A 113 -0.57 15.89 11.86
N LEU A 114 -1.88 15.92 12.11
CA LEU A 114 -2.44 16.25 13.42
C LEU A 114 -2.14 15.16 14.45
N ASP A 115 -2.20 13.90 14.02
CA ASP A 115 -1.92 12.73 14.86
C ASP A 115 -0.44 12.36 14.86
N VAL A 116 0.26 12.59 13.74
CA VAL A 116 1.66 12.22 13.55
C VAL A 116 2.50 13.46 13.17
N PRO A 117 3.13 14.15 14.14
CA PRO A 117 3.82 15.43 13.90
C PRO A 117 4.93 15.41 12.85
N ASN A 118 5.52 14.24 12.60
CA ASN A 118 6.59 14.05 11.62
C ASN A 118 6.11 13.53 10.26
N ALA A 119 4.80 13.33 10.05
CA ALA A 119 4.27 12.73 8.83
C ALA A 119 4.74 13.45 7.55
N GLN A 120 4.71 14.79 7.52
CA GLN A 120 5.20 15.56 6.37
C GLN A 120 6.67 15.28 6.05
N ASN A 121 7.56 15.32 7.05
CA ASN A 121 8.98 15.07 6.85
C ASN A 121 9.24 13.65 6.35
N VAL A 122 8.50 12.66 6.88
CA VAL A 122 8.61 11.27 6.44
C VAL A 122 8.06 11.12 5.01
N MET A 123 6.97 11.80 4.68
CA MET A 123 6.39 11.79 3.34
C MET A 123 7.35 12.37 2.30
N GLU A 124 7.93 13.54 2.57
CA GLU A 124 8.94 14.16 1.70
C GLU A 124 10.12 13.21 1.45
N LYS A 125 10.67 12.62 2.53
CA LYS A 125 11.77 11.64 2.44
C LYS A 125 11.38 10.41 1.62
N LEU A 126 10.18 9.86 1.83
CA LEU A 126 9.71 8.68 1.12
C LEU A 126 9.49 8.97 -0.37
N VAL A 127 8.88 10.10 -0.71
CA VAL A 127 8.63 10.52 -2.10
C VAL A 127 9.94 10.76 -2.85
N ASP A 128 10.91 11.41 -2.21
CA ASP A 128 12.24 11.61 -2.79
C ASP A 128 12.96 10.28 -3.07
N LEU A 129 12.92 9.33 -2.14
CA LEU A 129 13.51 8.01 -2.33
C LEU A 129 12.78 7.22 -3.44
N CYS A 130 11.45 7.25 -3.47
CA CYS A 130 10.66 6.64 -4.55
C CYS A 130 11.03 7.22 -5.91
N TYR A 131 11.26 8.54 -6.00
CA TYR A 131 11.68 9.19 -7.24
C TYR A 131 13.10 8.78 -7.64
N GLN A 132 14.04 8.77 -6.69
CA GLN A 132 15.44 8.37 -6.92
C GLN A 132 15.54 6.92 -7.41
N GLU A 133 14.76 6.02 -6.83
CA GLU A 133 14.69 4.62 -7.24
C GLU A 133 13.85 4.42 -8.52
N GLY A 134 13.21 5.47 -9.06
CA GLY A 134 12.41 5.39 -10.28
C GLY A 134 11.08 4.65 -10.12
N ALA A 135 10.53 4.61 -8.91
CA ALA A 135 9.20 4.04 -8.62
C ALA A 135 8.06 5.00 -8.99
N ILE A 136 8.32 6.31 -9.00
CA ILE A 136 7.34 7.35 -9.34
C ILE A 136 7.91 8.37 -10.33
N THR A 137 7.03 9.11 -10.98
CA THR A 137 7.42 10.16 -11.93
C THR A 137 7.80 11.45 -11.22
N GLN A 138 8.57 12.29 -11.91
CA GLN A 138 8.88 13.65 -11.44
C GLN A 138 7.60 14.47 -11.20
N GLN A 139 6.61 14.34 -12.10
CA GLN A 139 5.34 15.05 -11.96
C GLN A 139 4.61 14.69 -10.66
N LEU A 140 4.64 13.42 -10.24
CA LEU A 140 4.02 13.01 -8.97
C LEU A 140 4.82 13.54 -7.77
N ARG A 141 6.16 13.47 -7.83
CA ARG A 141 7.04 14.01 -6.79
C ARG A 141 6.77 15.50 -6.53
N ASP A 142 6.68 16.29 -7.59
CA ASP A 142 6.50 17.74 -7.51
C ASP A 142 5.10 18.14 -6.99
N GLN A 143 4.14 17.20 -6.92
CA GLN A 143 2.82 17.40 -6.30
C GLN A 143 2.80 17.18 -4.79
N CYS A 144 3.89 16.66 -4.20
CA CYS A 144 3.94 16.41 -2.77
C CYS A 144 3.69 17.73 -1.99
N PRO A 145 2.70 17.79 -1.09
CA PRO A 145 2.43 19.00 -0.32
C PRO A 145 3.64 19.36 0.53
N LEU A 146 4.23 20.52 0.28
CA LEU A 146 5.30 21.06 1.12
C LEU A 146 4.71 21.64 2.41
N ARG A 147 5.51 21.68 3.47
CA ARG A 147 5.22 22.50 4.65
C ARG A 147 4.86 23.93 4.21
N CYS A 148 3.61 24.34 4.42
CA CYS A 148 3.31 25.76 4.55
C CYS A 148 4.03 26.24 5.81
N VAL A 149 5.07 27.07 5.62
CA VAL A 149 5.81 27.75 6.69
C VAL A 149 4.91 28.77 7.37
#